data_AF-A0A424I9W8-F1
#
_entry.id   AF-A0A424I9W8-F1
#
_cell.length_a   1.000
_cell.length_b   1.000
_cell.length_c   1.000
_cell.angle_alpha   90.00
_cell.angle_beta   90.00
_cell.angle_gamma   90.00
#
_symmetry.space_group_name_H-M   'P 1'
#
loop_
_entity.id
_entity.type
_entity.pdbx_description
1 polymer ?
#
loop_
_entity_poly.entity_id
_entity_poly.type
_entity_poly.pdbx_seq_one_letter_code
_entity_poly.pdbx_strand_id
1 'polypeptide(L)'
;MRSTAGRATWPDAVVELNPALQAISQDETERTFLHELAHLVAYERAGRRRIKPHGPEWRRACCDLGIPGEKAGHNLPLPTRTIRRKWRYFCPGCWAVFDRVRRMRGTSACYACCLKHNGGAYDERFRFVEKRIS
;
A
#
# COMPACT_ATOMS: atom_id res chain seq x y z
N MET A 1 4.11 -3.22 16.08
CA MET A 1 4.19 -3.27 14.59
C MET A 1 5.20 -4.33 14.17
N ARG A 2 5.13 -4.88 12.94
CA ARG A 2 6.13 -5.84 12.43
C ARG A 2 6.86 -5.32 11.20
N SER A 3 6.13 -5.04 10.12
CA SER A 3 6.70 -4.62 8.83
C SER A 3 6.60 -3.12 8.56
N THR A 4 5.73 -2.40 9.26
CA THR A 4 5.56 -0.95 9.14
C THR A 4 6.59 -0.24 10.01
N ALA A 5 7.15 0.86 9.53
CA ALA A 5 8.13 1.68 10.26
C ALA A 5 7.47 2.58 11.32
N GLY A 6 6.48 3.37 10.91
CA GLY A 6 5.75 4.30 11.76
C GLY A 6 4.24 4.26 11.49
N ARG A 7 3.45 4.84 12.40
CA ARG A 7 2.04 5.14 12.19
C ARG A 7 1.62 6.37 12.96
N ALA A 8 1.02 7.33 12.26
CA ALA A 8 0.25 8.41 12.85
C ALA A 8 -1.25 8.07 12.96
N THR A 9 -1.88 8.46 14.08
CA THR A 9 -3.32 8.35 14.31
C THR A 9 -3.90 9.72 14.64
N TRP A 10 -4.70 10.26 13.72
CA TRP A 10 -5.47 11.50 13.89
C TRP A 10 -6.97 11.12 14.06
N PRO A 11 -7.75 11.79 14.93
CA PRO A 11 -7.42 13.01 15.68
C PRO A 11 -6.73 12.78 17.03
N ASP A 12 -6.46 11.53 17.41
CA ASP A 12 -5.90 11.19 18.73
C ASP A 12 -4.47 11.73 18.96
N ALA A 13 -3.84 12.30 17.94
CA ALA A 13 -2.49 12.87 17.96
C ALA A 13 -1.40 11.89 18.44
N VAL A 14 -1.55 10.61 18.07
CA VAL A 14 -0.62 9.54 18.47
C VAL A 14 0.34 9.22 17.34
N VAL A 15 1.63 9.18 17.65
CA VAL A 15 2.68 8.60 16.80
C VAL A 15 3.19 7.30 17.43
N GLU A 16 3.11 6.21 16.67
CA GLU A 16 3.67 4.91 17.04
C GLU A 16 4.85 4.59 16.13
N LEU A 17 5.97 4.17 16.73
CA LEU A 17 7.16 3.74 16.01
C LEU A 17 7.38 2.25 16.19
N ASN A 18 7.95 1.62 15.16
CA ASN A 18 8.40 0.24 15.27
C ASN A 18 9.68 0.18 16.11
N PRO A 19 9.71 -0.55 17.24
CA PRO A 19 10.88 -0.62 18.10
C PRO A 19 12.12 -1.18 17.37
N ALA A 20 11.94 -1.95 16.30
CA ALA A 20 13.04 -2.44 15.47
C ALA A 20 13.85 -1.32 14.79
N LEU A 21 13.31 -0.10 14.68
CA LEU A 21 14.06 1.06 14.15
C LEU A 21 15.30 1.39 15.00
N GLN A 22 15.23 1.19 16.32
CA GLN A 22 16.36 1.43 17.22
C GLN A 22 17.57 0.54 16.90
N ALA A 23 17.32 -0.66 16.37
CA ALA A 23 18.36 -1.57 15.93
C ALA A 23 18.90 -1.24 14.52
N ILE A 24 18.21 -0.37 13.77
CA ILE A 24 18.65 0.10 12.45
C ILE A 24 19.55 1.32 12.65
N SER A 25 19.01 2.41 13.20
CA SER A 25 19.76 3.59 13.64
C SER A 25 18.88 4.57 14.41
N GLN A 26 19.52 5.48 15.16
CA GLN A 26 18.84 6.61 15.78
C GLN A 26 18.26 7.56 14.71
N ASP A 27 19.02 7.85 13.66
CA ASP A 27 18.59 8.74 12.56
C ASP A 27 17.32 8.23 11.86
N GLU A 28 17.21 6.91 11.61
CA GLU A 28 16.00 6.33 11.00
C GLU A 28 14.80 6.36 11.96
N THR A 29 15.05 6.26 13.28
CA THR A 29 14.02 6.42 14.29
C THR A 29 13.48 7.85 14.30
N GLU A 30 14.37 8.85 14.32
CA GLU A 30 14.01 10.28 14.29
C GLU A 30 13.33 10.67 12.98
N ARG A 31 13.89 10.24 11.85
CA ARG A 31 13.30 10.48 10.53
C ARG A 31 11.91 9.88 10.40
N THR A 32 11.70 8.65 10.89
CA THR A 32 10.35 8.03 10.90
C THR A 32 9.41 8.80 11.82
N PHE A 33 9.87 9.23 13.00
CA PHE A 33 9.06 10.06 13.89
C PHE A 33 8.59 11.35 13.20
N LEU A 34 9.50 12.10 12.58
CA LEU A 34 9.17 13.34 11.89
C LEU A 34 8.26 13.10 10.68
N HIS A 35 8.43 11.99 9.97
CA HIS A 35 7.54 11.58 8.88
C HIS A 35 6.09 11.38 9.37
N GLU A 36 5.90 10.63 10.46
CA GLU A 36 4.56 10.39 11.04
C GLU A 36 3.98 11.67 11.65
N LEU A 37 4.80 12.48 12.32
CA LEU A 37 4.38 13.78 12.84
C LEU A 37 3.92 14.72 11.72
N ALA A 38 4.56 14.69 10.55
CA ALA A 38 4.13 15.47 9.39
C ALA A 38 2.73 15.10 8.92
N HIS A 39 2.32 13.83 9.02
CA HIS A 39 0.93 13.42 8.78
C HIS A 39 -0.02 14.10 9.75
N LEU A 40 0.26 14.03 11.05
CA LEU A 40 -0.59 14.67 12.07
C LEU A 40 -0.71 16.18 11.84
N VAL A 41 0.39 16.87 11.61
CA VAL A 41 0.41 18.32 11.33
C VAL A 41 -0.41 18.66 10.09
N ALA A 42 -0.29 17.87 9.02
CA ALA A 42 -1.04 18.09 7.79
C ALA A 42 -2.55 17.88 7.98
N TYR A 43 -2.95 16.81 8.68
CA TYR A 43 -4.37 16.54 8.97
C TYR A 43 -4.96 17.58 9.91
N GLU A 44 -4.24 17.98 10.96
CA GLU A 44 -4.70 19.00 11.91
C GLU A 44 -4.97 20.33 11.21
N ARG A 45 -4.05 20.77 10.34
CA ARG A 45 -4.23 21.99 9.52
C ARG A 45 -5.36 21.88 8.49
N ALA A 46 -5.62 20.69 7.97
CA ALA A 46 -6.70 20.46 7.01
C ALA A 46 -8.08 20.30 7.69
N GLY A 47 -8.10 19.92 8.97
CA GLY A 47 -9.31 19.60 9.70
C GLY A 47 -10.12 18.50 8.99
N ARG A 48 -11.41 18.77 8.73
CA ARG A 48 -12.30 17.81 8.05
C ARG A 48 -12.10 17.74 6.53
N ARG A 49 -11.23 18.57 5.95
CA ARG A 49 -10.97 18.58 4.51
C ARG A 49 -10.17 17.34 4.13
N ARG A 50 -10.62 16.61 3.10
CA ARG A 50 -9.88 15.47 2.56
C ARG A 50 -8.59 15.96 1.88
N ILE A 51 -7.46 15.42 2.32
CA ILE A 51 -6.13 15.64 1.73
C ILE A 51 -5.52 14.32 1.25
N LYS A 52 -4.52 14.39 0.37
CA LYS A 52 -3.73 13.21 0.01
C LYS A 52 -2.70 12.94 1.11
N PRO A 53 -2.46 11.68 1.53
CA PRO A 53 -1.53 11.37 2.62
C PRO A 53 -0.14 12.00 2.45
N HIS A 54 0.42 11.99 1.24
CA HIS A 54 1.72 12.60 0.93
C HIS A 54 1.57 13.75 -0.07
N GLY A 55 0.49 14.53 0.09
CA GLY A 55 0.13 15.67 -0.74
C GLY A 55 0.92 16.95 -0.43
N PRO A 56 0.56 18.09 -1.05
CA PRO A 56 1.18 19.38 -0.78
C PRO A 56 1.17 19.77 0.71
N GLU A 57 0.09 19.47 1.42
CA GLU A 57 -0.05 19.76 2.85
C GLU A 57 0.97 19.00 3.70
N TRP A 58 1.14 17.70 3.40
CA TRP A 58 2.15 16.86 4.06
C TRP A 58 3.57 17.33 3.73
N ARG A 59 3.87 17.64 2.47
CA ARG A 59 5.20 18.17 2.09
C ARG A 59 5.51 19.49 2.79
N ARG A 60 4.50 20.36 2.95
CA ARG A 60 4.65 21.61 3.71
C ARG A 60 4.97 21.31 5.17
N ALA A 61 4.24 20.38 5.79
CA ALA A 61 4.53 19.94 7.15
C ALA A 61 5.95 19.35 7.30
N CYS A 62 6.42 18.55 6.34
CA CYS A 62 7.79 18.06 6.31
C CYS A 62 8.83 19.19 6.28
N CYS A 63 8.63 20.22 5.44
CA CYS A 63 9.52 21.38 5.43
C CYS A 63 9.52 22.12 6.77
N ASP A 64 8.34 22.34 7.36
CA ASP A 64 8.21 23.04 8.65
C ASP A 64 8.84 22.24 9.81
N LEU A 65 8.88 20.91 9.70
CA LEU A 65 9.51 19.99 10.66
C LEU A 65 11.00 19.75 10.39
N GLY A 66 11.60 20.42 9.41
CA GLY A 66 13.04 20.31 9.13
C GLY A 66 13.45 19.08 8.30
N ILE A 67 12.50 18.37 7.69
CA ILE A 67 12.75 17.24 6.77
C ILE A 67 12.28 17.55 5.33
N PRO A 68 12.79 18.61 4.69
CA PRO A 68 12.36 18.97 3.34
C PRO A 68 12.69 17.85 2.34
N GLY A 69 11.76 17.57 1.43
CA GLY A 69 11.96 16.54 0.40
C GLY A 69 11.83 15.10 0.89
N GLU A 70 11.30 14.87 2.09
CA GLU A 70 11.04 13.53 2.62
C GLU A 70 10.22 12.68 1.63
N LYS A 71 10.58 11.41 1.52
CA LYS A 71 9.92 10.47 0.60
C LYS A 71 8.72 9.83 1.30
N ALA A 72 7.66 9.59 0.55
CA ALA A 72 6.47 8.88 1.03
C ALA A 72 6.77 7.44 1.51
N GLY A 73 7.92 6.89 1.14
CA GLY A 73 8.39 5.62 1.62
C GLY A 73 9.83 5.34 1.17
N HIS A 74 10.47 4.41 1.86
CA HIS A 74 11.75 3.85 1.50
C HIS A 74 11.84 2.42 2.06
N ASN A 75 12.80 1.63 1.59
CA ASN A 75 12.96 0.26 2.04
C ASN A 75 13.82 0.23 3.30
N LEU A 76 13.25 -0.27 4.40
CA LEU A 76 13.99 -0.60 5.62
C LEU A 76 14.13 -2.13 5.74
N PRO A 77 15.20 -2.63 6.40
CA PRO A 77 15.38 -4.05 6.69
C PRO A 77 14.44 -4.55 7.81
N LEU A 78 13.18 -4.13 7.77
CA LEU A 78 12.14 -4.61 8.67
C LEU A 78 11.63 -5.98 8.20
N PRO A 79 11.18 -6.86 9.12
CA PRO A 79 10.64 -8.16 8.75
C PRO A 79 9.50 -8.02 7.74
N THR A 80 9.71 -8.59 6.55
CA THR A 80 8.66 -8.69 5.54
C THR A 80 7.88 -9.97 5.76
N ARG A 81 6.56 -9.92 5.57
CA ARG A 81 5.73 -11.13 5.59
C ARG A 81 5.49 -11.60 4.16
N THR A 82 6.14 -12.69 3.77
CA THR A 82 5.75 -13.40 2.55
C THR A 82 4.41 -14.09 2.79
N ILE A 83 3.36 -13.56 2.16
CA ILE A 83 2.02 -14.15 2.27
C ILE A 83 1.89 -15.22 1.19
N ARG A 84 1.68 -16.48 1.61
CA ARG A 84 1.42 -17.58 0.68
C ARG A 84 0.19 -17.28 -0.17
N ARG A 85 0.35 -17.45 -1.48
CA ARG A 85 -0.75 -17.33 -2.45
C ARG A 85 -1.56 -18.62 -2.40
N LYS A 86 -2.87 -18.50 -2.22
CA LYS A 86 -3.77 -19.64 -1.99
C LYS A 86 -4.63 -19.99 -3.19
N TRP A 87 -4.72 -19.08 -4.15
CA TRP A 87 -5.60 -19.18 -5.30
C TRP A 87 -4.81 -18.97 -6.57
N ARG A 88 -5.01 -19.82 -7.56
CA ARG A 88 -4.50 -19.70 -8.91
C ARG A 88 -5.66 -19.44 -9.85
N TYR A 89 -5.47 -18.52 -10.78
CA TYR A 89 -6.44 -18.21 -11.81
C TYR A 89 -5.80 -18.45 -13.18
N PHE A 90 -6.56 -19.00 -14.10
CA PHE A 90 -6.14 -19.18 -15.48
C PHE A 90 -7.18 -18.66 -16.45
N CYS A 91 -6.72 -18.03 -17.53
CA CYS A 91 -7.56 -17.64 -18.65
C CYS A 91 -7.78 -18.84 -19.58
N PRO A 92 -9.02 -19.19 -19.94
CA PRO A 92 -9.27 -20.27 -20.91
C PRO A 92 -8.91 -19.89 -22.36
N GLY A 93 -8.84 -18.59 -22.68
CA GLY A 93 -8.54 -18.13 -24.05
C GLY A 93 -7.05 -18.04 -24.37
N CYS A 94 -6.26 -17.44 -23.47
CA CYS A 94 -4.83 -17.22 -23.68
C CYS A 94 -3.93 -17.98 -22.70
N TRP A 95 -4.49 -18.80 -21.81
CA TRP A 95 -3.75 -19.59 -20.82
C TRP A 95 -2.88 -18.80 -19.85
N ALA A 96 -3.06 -17.47 -19.76
CA ALA A 96 -2.39 -16.65 -18.77
C ALA A 96 -2.72 -17.16 -17.35
N VAL A 97 -1.68 -17.31 -16.52
CA VAL A 97 -1.80 -17.82 -15.14
C VAL A 97 -1.28 -16.79 -14.15
N PHE A 98 -1.98 -16.61 -13.03
CA PHE A 98 -1.49 -15.82 -11.91
C PHE A 98 -2.08 -16.29 -10.59
N ASP A 99 -1.35 -16.01 -9.51
CA ASP A 99 -1.69 -16.46 -8.18
C ASP A 99 -2.09 -15.27 -7.28
N ARG A 100 -3.07 -15.47 -6.41
CA ARG A 100 -3.58 -14.49 -5.44
C ARG A 100 -3.58 -15.04 -4.02
N VAL A 101 -3.38 -14.14 -3.07
CA VAL A 101 -3.51 -14.44 -1.63
C VAL A 101 -4.97 -14.71 -1.26
N ARG A 102 -5.89 -13.89 -1.77
CA ARG A 102 -7.34 -13.98 -1.51
C ARG A 102 -8.08 -14.38 -2.77
N ARG A 103 -9.16 -15.15 -2.60
CA ARG A 103 -10.11 -15.46 -3.67
C ARG A 103 -10.68 -14.17 -4.25
N MET A 104 -10.97 -14.14 -5.55
CA MET A 104 -11.77 -13.09 -6.17
C MET A 104 -13.19 -13.10 -5.56
N ARG A 105 -13.70 -11.91 -5.22
CA ARG A 105 -15.06 -11.78 -4.64
C ARG A 105 -16.15 -11.73 -5.71
N GLY A 106 -15.82 -11.37 -6.95
CA GLY A 106 -16.75 -11.30 -8.07
C GLY A 106 -16.21 -12.03 -9.29
N THR A 107 -17.00 -12.04 -10.36
CA THR A 107 -16.57 -12.52 -11.67
C THR A 107 -15.52 -11.58 -12.24
N SER A 108 -14.50 -12.16 -12.89
CA SER A 108 -13.45 -11.41 -13.56
C SER A 108 -12.93 -12.25 -14.71
N ALA A 109 -12.57 -11.57 -15.80
CA ALA A 109 -12.09 -12.18 -17.02
C ALA A 109 -10.72 -11.61 -17.41
N CYS A 110 -10.03 -12.31 -18.30
CA CYS A 110 -8.77 -11.83 -18.84
C CYS A 110 -8.99 -10.56 -19.67
N TYR A 111 -8.48 -9.43 -19.17
CA TYR A 111 -8.60 -8.16 -19.87
C TYR A 111 -7.97 -8.19 -21.27
N ALA A 112 -6.82 -8.85 -21.44
CA ALA A 112 -6.19 -8.95 -22.76
C ALA A 112 -7.08 -9.67 -23.78
N CYS A 113 -7.75 -10.76 -23.39
CA CYS A 113 -8.71 -11.46 -24.25
C CYS A 113 -10.00 -10.66 -24.47
N CYS A 114 -10.55 -10.05 -23.41
CA CYS A 114 -11.73 -9.19 -23.52
C CYS A 114 -11.48 -8.00 -24.42
N LEU A 115 -10.28 -7.39 -24.35
CA LEU A 115 -9.86 -6.30 -25.22
C LEU A 115 -9.78 -6.76 -26.68
N LYS A 116 -9.14 -7.91 -26.93
CA LYS A 116 -8.96 -8.45 -28.27
C LYS A 116 -10.27 -8.88 -28.95
N HIS A 117 -11.23 -9.42 -28.18
CA HIS A 117 -12.40 -10.10 -28.74
C HIS A 117 -13.74 -9.44 -28.42
N ASN A 118 -13.78 -8.48 -27.50
CA ASN A 118 -15.00 -7.79 -27.07
C ASN A 118 -14.74 -6.30 -26.73
N GLY A 119 -13.73 -5.68 -27.33
CA GLY A 119 -13.43 -4.25 -27.16
C GLY A 119 -13.13 -3.81 -25.72
N GLY A 120 -12.80 -4.75 -24.83
CA GLY A 120 -12.49 -4.50 -23.43
C GLY A 120 -13.68 -4.69 -22.49
N ALA A 121 -14.89 -4.89 -23.02
CA ALA A 121 -16.04 -5.28 -22.24
C ALA A 121 -15.88 -6.73 -21.75
N TYR A 122 -16.39 -7.00 -20.54
CA TYR A 122 -16.37 -8.33 -19.97
C TYR A 122 -17.01 -9.36 -20.92
N ASP A 123 -16.38 -10.52 -21.03
CA ASP A 123 -16.88 -11.64 -21.82
C ASP A 123 -16.71 -12.94 -21.02
N GLU A 124 -17.81 -13.67 -20.83
CA GLU A 124 -17.85 -14.92 -20.03
C GLU A 124 -16.89 -15.98 -20.60
N ARG A 125 -16.61 -15.95 -21.91
CA ARG A 125 -15.65 -16.87 -22.57
C ARG A 125 -14.25 -16.76 -22.01
N PHE A 126 -13.87 -15.62 -21.44
CA PHE A 126 -12.55 -15.36 -20.87
C PHE A 126 -12.57 -15.21 -19.37
N ARG A 127 -13.69 -15.56 -18.72
CA ARG A 127 -13.79 -15.63 -17.26
C ARG A 127 -12.68 -16.52 -16.72
N PHE A 128 -12.00 -16.03 -15.69
CA PHE A 128 -10.94 -16.81 -15.08
C PHE A 128 -11.52 -18.04 -14.39
N VAL A 129 -10.87 -19.16 -14.62
CA VAL A 129 -11.14 -20.39 -13.88
C VAL A 129 -10.20 -20.43 -12.68
N GLU A 130 -10.75 -20.74 -11.51
CA GLU A 130 -10.01 -20.71 -10.26
C GLU A 130 -9.61 -22.10 -9.78
N LYS A 131 -8.44 -22.19 -9.13
CA LYS A 131 -7.95 -23.39 -8.46
C LYS A 131 -7.34 -23.00 -7.12
N ARG A 132 -7.72 -23.69 -6.04
CA ARG A 132 -7.04 -23.55 -4.75
C ARG A 132 -5.72 -24.32 -4.78
N ILE A 133 -4.63 -23.67 -4.37
CA ILE A 133 -3.25 -24.21 -4.42
C ILE A 133 -2.60 -24.38 -3.04
N SER A 134 -3.26 -23.91 -1.96
CA SER A 134 -2.92 -24.22 -0.56
C SER A 134 -4.11 -24.04 0.38
#